data_AF-A0A9W4U8F5-F1
#
_entry.id   AF-A0A9W4U8F5-F1
#
_cell.length_a   1.000
_cell.length_b   1.000
_cell.length_c   1.000
_cell.angle_alpha   90.00
_cell.angle_beta   90.00
_cell.angle_gamma   90.00
#
_symmetry.space_group_name_H-M   'P 1'
#
loop_
_entity.id
_entity.type
_entity.pdbx_description
1 polymer ?
#
loop_
_entity_poly.entity_id
_entity_poly.type
_entity_poly.pdbx_seq_one_letter_code
_entity_poly.pdbx_strand_id
1 'polypeptide(L)' 'MRYRFWRYRFGPRQCLGKNVADILIKVLLAYMVEDYDLSCAVGDKLIDGKMDRVADTWIASSNATIACDRLSPSDK' A
#
# COMPACT_ATOMS: atom_id res chain seq x y z
N MET A 1 -13.46 -19.97 -7.84
CA MET A 1 -12.26 -19.33 -7.26
C MET A 1 -12.69 -18.22 -6.31
N ARG A 2 -12.76 -18.43 -4.97
CA ARG A 2 -13.35 -17.43 -4.05
C ARG A 2 -12.66 -17.27 -2.68
N TYR A 3 -11.52 -17.90 -2.41
CA TYR A 3 -11.01 -18.04 -1.03
C TYR A 3 -9.49 -17.91 -0.86
N ARG A 4 -8.86 -16.81 -1.28
CA ARG A 4 -7.43 -16.56 -0.97
C ARG A 4 -7.12 -15.13 -0.49
N PHE A 5 -8.06 -14.46 0.17
CA PHE A 5 -7.81 -13.14 0.76
C PHE A 5 -7.82 -13.19 2.29
N TRP A 6 -6.75 -13.73 2.89
CA TRP A 6 -6.59 -13.92 4.33
C TRP A 6 -5.78 -12.80 5.02
N ARG A 7 -5.89 -11.55 4.54
CA ARG A 7 -5.12 -10.42 5.11
C ARG A 7 -5.34 -10.21 6.61
N TYR A 8 -6.52 -10.57 7.12
CA TYR A 8 -6.88 -10.45 8.55
C TYR A 8 -6.99 -11.80 9.28
N ARG A 9 -6.47 -12.88 8.68
CA ARG A 9 -6.67 -14.28 9.12
C ARG A 9 -8.16 -14.68 9.15
N PHE A 10 -8.45 -15.88 9.64
CA PHE A 10 -9.80 -16.46 9.77
C PHE A 10 -9.97 -17.11 11.15
N GLY A 11 -11.21 -17.19 11.61
CA GLY A 11 -11.57 -17.84 12.87
C GLY A 11 -11.62 -16.89 14.08
N PRO A 12 -11.63 -17.43 15.31
CA PRO A 12 -11.86 -16.66 16.54
C PRO A 12 -10.75 -15.65 16.86
N ARG A 13 -9.58 -15.79 16.24
CA ARG A 13 -8.45 -14.85 16.34
C ARG A 13 -8.27 -13.99 15.08
N GLN A 14 -9.34 -13.80 14.30
CA GLN A 14 -9.35 -12.84 13.21
C GLN A 14 -9.15 -11.41 13.76
N CYS A 15 -8.49 -10.55 12.99
CA CYS A 15 -8.30 -9.16 13.39
C CYS A 15 -9.65 -8.49 13.73
N LEU A 16 -9.80 -8.06 15.00
CA LEU A 16 -10.97 -7.32 15.45
C LEU A 16 -11.12 -5.99 14.68
N GLY A 17 -9.99 -5.36 14.37
CA GLY A 17 -9.92 -4.09 13.65
C GLY A 17 -10.06 -4.18 12.13
N LYS A 18 -10.41 -5.35 11.56
CA LYS A 18 -10.45 -5.54 10.09
C LYS A 18 -11.27 -4.47 9.35
N ASN A 19 -12.41 -4.07 9.92
CA ASN A 19 -13.32 -3.11 9.29
C ASN A 19 -12.73 -1.69 9.34
N VAL A 20 -12.10 -1.34 10.46
CA VAL A 20 -11.43 -0.04 10.61
C VAL A 20 -10.21 0.04 9.69
N ALA A 21 -9.40 -1.01 9.65
CA ALA A 21 -8.25 -1.09 8.74
C ALA A 21 -8.69 -0.98 7.27
N ASP A 22 -9.77 -1.65 6.88
CA ASP A 22 -10.31 -1.55 5.51
C ASP A 22 -10.77 -0.13 5.16
N ILE A 23 -11.40 0.59 6.08
CA ILE A 23 -11.80 1.98 5.87
C ILE A 23 -10.56 2.87 5.75
N LEU A 24 -9.62 2.75 6.69
CA LEU A 24 -8.40 3.57 6.71
C LEU A 24 -7.59 3.41 5.42
N ILE A 25 -7.37 2.17 4.97
CA ILE A 25 -6.61 1.89 3.74
C ILE A 25 -7.31 2.50 2.53
N LYS A 26 -8.64 2.36 2.41
CA LYS A 26 -9.39 2.89 1.28
C LYS A 26 -9.41 4.42 1.24
N VAL A 27 -9.66 5.05 2.39
CA VAL A 27 -9.70 6.52 2.49
C VAL A 27 -8.33 7.11 2.20
N LEU A 28 -7.27 6.55 2.79
CA LEU A 28 -5.90 7.00 2.56
C LEU A 28 -5.52 6.86 1.07
N LEU A 29 -5.85 5.73 0.46
CA LEU A 29 -5.55 5.50 -0.95
C LEU A 29 -6.34 6.44 -1.86
N ALA A 30 -7.63 6.67 -1.59
CA ALA A 30 -8.45 7.59 -2.36
C ALA A 30 -7.89 9.02 -2.30
N TYR A 31 -7.54 9.48 -1.09
CA TYR A 31 -6.93 10.80 -0.90
C TYR A 31 -5.59 10.93 -1.64
N MET A 32 -4.72 9.92 -1.55
CA MET A 32 -3.43 9.93 -2.25
C MET A 32 -3.60 10.01 -3.77
N VAL A 33 -4.51 9.22 -4.34
CA VAL A 33 -4.74 9.19 -5.80
C VAL A 33 -5.46 10.45 -6.31
N GLU A 34 -6.32 11.07 -5.49
CA GLU A 34 -7.07 12.26 -5.90
C GLU A 34 -6.24 13.55 -5.86
N ASP A 35 -5.30 13.64 -4.91
CA ASP A 35 -4.61 14.89 -4.59
C ASP A 35 -3.09 14.85 -4.85
N TYR A 36 -2.51 13.71 -5.21
CA TYR A 36 -1.07 13.57 -5.43
C TYR A 36 -0.74 12.76 -6.70
N ASP A 37 0.32 13.19 -7.38
CA ASP A 37 1.03 12.39 -8.36
C ASP A 37 2.04 11.49 -7.63
N LEU A 38 1.90 10.18 -7.83
CA LEU A 38 2.65 9.16 -7.10
C LEU A 38 3.71 8.56 -8.01
N SER A 39 4.98 8.78 -7.67
CA SER A 39 6.11 8.20 -8.40
C SER A 39 7.03 7.41 -7.47
N CYS A 40 7.74 6.43 -8.02
CA CYS A 40 8.79 5.74 -7.26
C CYS A 40 10.09 6.54 -7.38
N ALA A 41 10.78 6.76 -6.25
CA ALA A 41 12.03 7.51 -6.24
C ALA A 41 13.09 6.83 -7.12
N VAL A 42 13.79 7.64 -7.92
CA VAL A 42 14.87 7.18 -8.81
C VAL A 42 16.01 6.62 -7.96
N GLY A 43 16.22 5.31 -8.02
CA GLY A 43 17.27 4.61 -7.28
C GLY A 43 16.78 3.37 -6.53
N ASP A 44 15.48 3.28 -6.27
CA ASP A 44 14.89 2.03 -5.79
C ASP A 44 14.83 1.05 -6.94
N LYS A 45 15.56 -0.06 -6.80
CA LYS A 45 15.64 -1.12 -7.81
C LYS A 45 14.27 -1.81 -7.94
N LEU A 46 13.39 -1.21 -8.72
CA LEU A 46 12.24 -1.89 -9.32
C LEU A 46 12.77 -2.87 -10.37
N ILE A 47 13.38 -3.97 -9.93
CA ILE A 47 13.76 -5.04 -10.85
C ILE A 47 12.44 -5.67 -11.32
N ASP A 48 12.14 -5.54 -12.61
CA ASP A 48 10.95 -6.09 -13.26
C ASP A 48 9.61 -5.66 -12.63
N GLY A 49 9.52 -4.41 -12.14
CA GLY A 49 8.30 -3.87 -11.52
C GLY A 49 7.98 -4.49 -10.16
N LYS A 50 8.93 -5.17 -9.52
CA LYS A 50 8.75 -5.81 -8.21
C LYS A 50 9.47 -5.01 -7.12
N MET A 51 8.69 -4.57 -6.14
CA MET A 51 9.17 -3.95 -4.91
C MET A 51 9.91 -5.01 -4.06
N ASP A 52 11.19 -4.80 -3.80
CA ASP A 52 11.98 -5.76 -3.03
C ASP A 52 11.54 -5.78 -1.57
N ARG A 53 11.56 -6.97 -0.97
CA ARG A 53 11.21 -7.14 0.44
C ARG A 53 12.44 -6.91 1.30
N VAL A 54 12.25 -6.21 2.41
CA VAL A 54 13.31 -6.06 3.40
C VAL A 54 13.61 -7.44 3.99
N ALA A 55 14.83 -7.93 3.74
CA ALA A 55 15.30 -9.17 4.34
C ALA A 55 15.27 -9.08 5.87
N ASP A 56 15.12 -10.23 6.54
CA ASP A 56 15.13 -10.34 8.01
C ASP A 56 13.95 -9.66 8.74
N THR A 57 12.86 -9.36 8.03
CA THR A 57 11.63 -8.86 8.63
C THR A 57 10.52 -9.91 8.62
N TRP A 58 9.81 -10.05 9.74
CA TRP A 58 8.71 -11.01 9.89
C TRP A 58 7.40 -10.54 9.20
N ILE A 59 7.35 -9.28 8.77
CA ILE A 59 6.27 -8.68 7.99
C ILE A 59 6.79 -8.41 6.58
N ALA A 60 5.94 -8.57 5.56
CA ALA A 60 6.25 -8.15 4.20
C ALA A 60 6.33 -6.61 4.11
N SER A 61 7.49 -6.06 4.44
CA SER A 61 7.83 -4.64 4.27
C SER A 61 8.74 -4.44 3.07
N SER A 62 8.85 -3.20 2.62
CA SER A 62 9.66 -2.75 1.48
C SER A 62 10.35 -1.43 1.82
N ASN A 63 11.58 -1.25 1.34
CA ASN A 63 12.33 0.00 1.51
C ASN A 63 12.09 1.03 0.40
N ALA A 64 11.14 0.78 -0.49
CA ALA A 64 10.86 1.70 -1.59
C ALA A 64 10.26 3.01 -1.06
N THR A 65 10.81 4.11 -1.54
CA THR A 65 10.35 5.47 -1.27
C THR A 65 9.39 5.88 -2.36
N ILE A 66 8.17 6.23 -1.96
CA ILE A 66 7.15 6.79 -2.85
C ILE A 66 7.23 8.31 -2.74
N ALA A 67 7.52 8.97 -3.85
CA ALA A 67 7.44 10.42 -3.97
C ALA A 67 5.98 10.80 -4.25
N CYS A 68 5.47 11.77 -3.51
CA CYS A 68 4.09 12.24 -3.62
C CYS A 68 4.12 13.75 -3.89
N ASP A 69 3.97 14.12 -5.15
CA ASP A 69 3.91 15.53 -5.56
C ASP A 69 2.45 15.97 -5.60
N ARG A 70 2.11 17.08 -4.92
CA ARG A 70 0.72 17.50 -4.82
C ARG A 70 0.19 17.93 -6.19
N LEU A 71 -0.94 17.36 -6.61
CA LEU A 71 -1.60 17.74 -7.85
C LEU A 71 -2.07 19.19 -7.76
N SER A 72 -1.64 19.98 -8.74
CA SER A 72 -2.13 21.32 -8.91
C SER A 72 -3.57 21.27 -9.47
N PRO A 73 -4.44 22.25 -9.16
CA PRO A 73 -5.81 22.26 -9.69
C PRO A 73 -5.89 22.41 -11.23
N SER A 74 -4.77 22.61 -11.93
CA SER A 74 -4.71 22.64 -13.40
C SER A 74 -4.54 21.28 -14.07
N ASP A 75 -4.23 20.21 -13.32
CA ASP A 75 -3.97 18.86 -13.85
C ASP A 75 -5.18 17.91 -13.74
N LYS A 76 -6.33 18.37 -13.21
CA LYS A 76 -7.58 17.59 -13.10
C LYS A 76 -8.47 17.74 -14.34
#